data_AF-A0A0H3WTE6-F1
#
_entry.id   AF-A0A0H3WTE6-F1
#
_cell.length_a   1.000
_cell.length_b   1.000
_cell.length_c   1.000
_cell.angle_alpha   90.00
_cell.angle_beta   90.00
_cell.angle_gamma   90.00
#
_symmetry.space_group_name_H-M   'P 1'
#
loop_
_entity.id
_entity.type
_entity.pdbx_description
1 polymer ?
#
loop_
_entity_poly.entity_id
_entity_poly.type
_entity_poly.pdbx_seq_one_letter_code
_entity_poly.pdbx_strand_id
1 'polypeptide(L)'
;MAELAVSPLTTRLVTGLAASDLALAYDNGLLTRRALLLGMRELSRAGAASSASSASSAHANSPAAPRAYRLTLAFTDAGKAHREAAAGVAVLCERPMNGTTLLYMRGDPMAWRGFDSPQALLEDVRNNVAGLGDRLAQRLPAVAAQRARIGAVSAALQDGRGASLAELTSHTILDVVRADTPLSAAAAGTGARIAA
;
A
#
# COMPACT_ATOMS: atom_id res chain seq x y z
N MET A 1 9.13 -17.85 -12.91
CA MET A 1 8.65 -16.89 -11.90
C MET A 1 7.14 -16.80 -12.05
N ALA A 2 6.38 -17.30 -11.09
CA ALA A 2 4.91 -17.25 -11.17
C ALA A 2 4.44 -15.84 -10.79
N GLU A 3 4.10 -15.04 -11.79
CA GLU A 3 3.36 -13.80 -11.64
C GLU A 3 1.95 -14.19 -11.16
N LEU A 4 1.70 -14.05 -9.85
CA LEU A 4 0.37 -14.24 -9.28
C LEU A 4 -0.50 -13.12 -9.82
N ALA A 5 -1.21 -13.39 -10.92
CA ALA A 5 -2.07 -12.44 -11.58
C ALA A 5 -3.13 -11.92 -10.59
N VAL A 6 -3.03 -10.65 -10.21
CA VAL A 6 -4.08 -9.96 -9.47
C VAL A 6 -5.29 -9.86 -10.40
N SER A 7 -6.36 -10.59 -10.09
CA SER A 7 -7.58 -10.59 -10.90
C SER A 7 -8.18 -9.18 -11.00
N PRO A 8 -8.70 -8.77 -12.17
CA PRO A 8 -9.36 -7.47 -12.34
C PRO A 8 -10.53 -7.26 -11.37
N LEU A 9 -11.21 -8.35 -10.95
CA LEU A 9 -12.25 -8.28 -9.92
C LEU A 9 -11.69 -7.86 -8.57
N THR A 10 -10.55 -8.40 -8.17
CA THR A 10 -9.89 -8.06 -6.91
C THR A 10 -9.45 -6.60 -6.92
N THR A 11 -8.89 -6.12 -8.04
CA THR A 11 -8.50 -4.70 -8.20
C THR A 11 -9.71 -3.78 -8.10
N ARG A 12 -10.85 -4.12 -8.72
CA ARG A 12 -12.09 -3.33 -8.64
C ARG A 12 -12.65 -3.28 -7.21
N LEU A 13 -12.67 -4.42 -6.51
CA LEU A 13 -13.13 -4.47 -5.12
C LEU A 13 -12.24 -3.63 -4.20
N VAL A 14 -10.91 -3.74 -4.33
CA VAL A 14 -9.95 -2.95 -3.55
C VAL A 14 -10.13 -1.46 -3.83
N THR A 15 -10.27 -1.07 -5.09
CA THR A 15 -10.46 0.33 -5.49
C THR A 15 -11.80 0.87 -4.98
N GLY A 16 -12.88 0.08 -5.05
CA GLY A 16 -14.20 0.46 -4.55
C GLY A 16 -14.21 0.65 -3.03
N LEU A 17 -13.64 -0.28 -2.28
CA LEU A 17 -13.50 -0.15 -0.81
C LEU A 17 -12.66 1.08 -0.45
N ALA A 18 -11.52 1.26 -1.11
CA ALA A 18 -10.65 2.41 -0.89
C ALA A 18 -11.38 3.74 -1.20
N ALA A 19 -12.25 3.78 -2.21
CA ALA A 19 -13.07 4.95 -2.52
C ALA A 19 -14.11 5.25 -1.43
N SER A 20 -14.81 4.23 -0.94
CA SER A 20 -15.76 4.37 0.16
C SER A 20 -15.08 4.88 1.43
N ASP A 21 -13.94 4.28 1.80
CA ASP A 21 -13.16 4.70 2.96
C ASP A 21 -12.64 6.13 2.83
N LEU A 22 -12.28 6.55 1.60
CA LEU A 22 -11.79 7.90 1.32
C LEU A 22 -12.88 8.94 1.52
N ALA A 23 -14.10 8.66 1.03
CA ALA A 23 -15.26 9.52 1.21
C ALA A 23 -15.60 9.66 2.71
N LEU A 24 -15.67 8.53 3.43
CA LEU A 24 -15.92 8.54 4.88
C LEU A 24 -14.87 9.35 5.65
N ALA A 25 -13.59 9.19 5.32
CA ALA A 25 -12.53 9.94 5.98
C ALA A 25 -12.65 11.46 5.73
N TYR A 26 -13.05 11.88 4.53
CA TYR A 26 -13.31 13.29 4.23
C TYR A 26 -14.55 13.82 4.96
N ASP A 27 -15.66 13.08 4.92
CA ASP A 27 -16.93 13.51 5.54
C ASP A 27 -16.81 13.65 7.07
N ASN A 28 -15.90 12.88 7.69
CA ASN A 28 -15.58 12.99 9.12
C ASN A 28 -14.49 14.03 9.43
N GLY A 29 -14.06 14.84 8.45
CA GLY A 29 -13.08 15.91 8.64
C GLY A 29 -11.64 15.43 8.86
N LEU A 30 -11.34 14.15 8.60
CA LEU A 30 -10.00 13.58 8.77
C LEU A 30 -9.06 13.88 7.58
N LEU A 31 -9.64 14.32 6.46
CA LEU A 31 -8.91 14.65 5.24
C LEU A 31 -9.26 16.06 4.75
N THR A 32 -8.27 16.76 4.21
CA THR A 32 -8.50 18.00 3.48
C THR A 32 -9.13 17.71 2.11
N ARG A 33 -9.80 18.70 1.53
CA ARG A 33 -10.33 18.60 0.15
C ARG A 33 -9.23 18.27 -0.87
N ARG A 34 -8.01 18.77 -0.66
CA ARG A 34 -6.86 18.49 -1.52
C ARG A 34 -6.47 17.01 -1.45
N ALA A 35 -6.44 16.45 -0.24
CA ALA A 35 -6.19 15.03 -0.03
C ALA A 35 -7.29 14.17 -0.68
N LEU A 36 -8.57 14.52 -0.52
CA LEU A 36 -9.68 13.83 -1.19
C LEU A 36 -9.48 13.79 -2.72
N LEU A 37 -9.22 14.94 -3.34
CA LEU A 37 -9.04 15.01 -4.80
C LEU A 37 -7.84 14.20 -5.28
N LEU A 38 -6.75 14.18 -4.50
CA LEU A 38 -5.58 13.36 -4.78
C LEU A 38 -5.94 11.86 -4.79
N GLY A 39 -6.64 11.39 -3.76
CA GLY A 39 -7.10 10.00 -3.67
C GLY A 39 -8.06 9.62 -4.80
N MET A 40 -9.07 10.45 -5.07
CA MET A 40 -10.02 10.21 -6.16
C MET A 40 -9.35 10.12 -7.54
N ARG A 41 -8.33 10.96 -7.78
CA ARG A 41 -7.56 10.93 -9.04
C ARG A 41 -6.79 9.63 -9.21
N GLU A 42 -6.23 9.08 -8.13
CA GLU A 42 -5.52 7.81 -8.20
C GLU A 42 -6.49 6.63 -8.38
N LEU A 43 -7.63 6.64 -7.69
CA LEU A 43 -8.62 5.58 -7.79
C LEU A 43 -9.31 5.56 -9.17
N SER A 44 -9.55 6.73 -9.78
CA SER A 44 -10.07 6.79 -11.15
C SER A 44 -9.07 6.31 -12.19
N ARG A 45 -7.76 6.58 -12.00
CA ARG A 45 -6.68 6.03 -12.83
C ARG A 45 -6.66 4.50 -12.77
N ALA A 46 -6.76 3.92 -11.57
CA ALA A 46 -6.81 2.46 -11.39
C ALA A 46 -8.06 1.84 -12.03
N GLY A 47 -9.22 2.49 -11.89
CA GLY A 47 -10.48 2.06 -12.52
C GLY A 47 -10.41 2.07 -14.04
N ALA A 48 -9.83 3.12 -14.64
CA ALA A 48 -9.66 3.25 -16.09
C ALA A 48 -8.66 2.23 -16.67
N ALA A 49 -7.57 1.94 -15.94
CA ALA A 49 -6.59 0.92 -16.35
C ALA A 49 -7.20 -0.50 -16.39
N SER A 50 -8.21 -0.79 -15.56
CA SER A 50 -8.91 -2.09 -15.57
C SER A 50 -9.85 -2.30 -16.76
N SER A 51 -10.10 -1.25 -17.56
CA SER A 51 -11.07 -1.25 -18.68
C SER A 51 -10.44 -1.00 -20.05
N ALA A 52 -9.15 -0.65 -20.12
CA ALA A 52 -8.46 -0.33 -21.37
C ALA A 52 -7.22 -1.21 -21.56
N SER A 53 -7.30 -2.19 -22.45
CA SER A 53 -6.13 -2.77 -23.08
C SER A 53 -5.45 -1.67 -23.91
N SER A 54 -4.23 -1.29 -23.53
CA SER A 54 -3.27 -0.56 -24.38
C SER A 54 -3.66 0.87 -24.82
N ALA A 55 -3.69 1.87 -23.92
CA ALA A 55 -3.72 3.28 -24.39
C ALA A 55 -3.21 4.41 -23.45
N SER A 56 -2.81 4.20 -22.19
CA SER A 56 -2.53 5.34 -21.29
C SER A 56 -1.21 5.26 -20.51
N SER A 57 -0.08 5.12 -21.22
CA SER A 57 1.25 5.30 -20.62
C SER A 57 1.76 6.75 -20.69
N ALA A 58 1.16 7.61 -21.52
CA ALA A 58 1.67 8.95 -21.78
C ALA A 58 1.42 9.96 -20.63
N HIS A 59 0.33 9.81 -19.86
CA HIS A 59 0.03 10.69 -18.71
C HIS A 59 0.63 10.19 -17.39
N ALA A 60 1.00 8.91 -17.29
CA ALA A 60 1.61 8.32 -16.10
C ALA A 60 3.05 8.81 -15.85
N ASN A 61 3.73 9.29 -16.89
CA ASN A 61 5.12 9.75 -16.83
C ASN A 61 5.27 11.27 -16.70
N SER A 62 4.18 12.02 -16.51
CA SER A 62 4.29 13.46 -16.27
C SER A 62 4.96 13.72 -14.90
N PRO A 63 5.97 14.59 -14.79
CA PRO A 63 6.63 14.92 -13.52
C PRO A 63 5.69 15.55 -12.48
N ALA A 64 4.50 16.00 -12.90
CA ALA A 64 3.47 16.58 -12.05
C ALA A 64 2.32 15.61 -11.72
N ALA A 65 2.40 14.34 -12.15
CA ALA A 65 1.38 13.35 -11.83
C ALA A 65 1.57 12.79 -10.41
N PRO A 66 0.47 12.50 -9.70
CA PRO A 66 0.52 11.73 -8.46
C PRO A 66 1.24 10.40 -8.65
N ARG A 67 2.00 10.00 -7.63
CA ARG A 67 2.70 8.71 -7.65
C ARG A 67 2.41 7.90 -6.41
N ALA A 68 2.16 6.61 -6.63
CA ALA A 68 2.02 5.64 -5.58
C ALA A 68 3.39 5.01 -5.25
N TYR A 69 3.64 4.84 -3.96
CA TYR A 69 4.88 4.34 -3.38
C TYR A 69 4.56 3.17 -2.45
N ARG A 70 5.46 2.21 -2.42
CA ARG A 70 5.50 1.15 -1.43
C ARG A 70 6.17 1.68 -0.17
N LEU A 71 5.54 1.48 0.99
CA LEU A 71 6.14 1.82 2.27
C LEU A 71 6.96 0.62 2.77
N THR A 72 8.25 0.86 3.00
CA THR A 72 9.16 -0.12 3.59
C THR A 72 9.61 0.33 4.97
N LEU A 73 9.70 -0.61 5.90
CA LEU A 73 10.18 -0.43 7.25
C LEU A 73 11.56 -1.08 7.37
N ALA A 74 12.52 -0.31 7.87
CA ALA A 74 13.85 -0.77 8.22
C ALA A 74 14.00 -0.82 9.75
N PHE A 75 14.53 -1.94 10.24
CA PHE A 75 14.79 -2.18 11.65
C PHE A 75 16.09 -2.98 11.80
N THR A 76 16.69 -2.92 12.99
CA THR A 76 17.91 -3.66 13.31
C THR A 76 17.57 -4.79 14.27
N ASP A 77 18.04 -6.00 13.96
CA ASP A 77 17.91 -7.19 14.81
C ASP A 77 19.25 -7.93 14.87
N ALA A 78 19.73 -8.24 16.07
CA ALA A 78 21.02 -8.90 16.30
C ALA A 78 22.21 -8.29 15.50
N GLY A 79 22.25 -6.95 15.38
CA GLY A 79 23.29 -6.23 14.62
C GLY A 79 23.13 -6.28 13.09
N LYS A 80 22.07 -6.89 12.56
CA LYS A 80 21.76 -6.94 11.13
C LYS A 80 20.62 -5.98 10.79
N ALA A 81 20.78 -5.26 9.68
CA ALA A 81 19.73 -4.41 9.14
C ALA A 81 18.75 -5.25 8.31
N HIS A 82 17.47 -5.10 8.60
CA HIS A 82 16.37 -5.69 7.86
C HIS A 82 15.55 -4.58 7.20
N ARG A 83 14.96 -4.87 6.04
CA ARG A 83 14.02 -3.99 5.37
C ARG A 83 12.89 -4.81 4.79
N GLU A 84 11.68 -4.55 5.27
CA GLU A 84 10.48 -5.28 4.91
C GLU A 84 9.36 -4.32 4.53
N ALA A 85 8.38 -4.75 3.75
CA ALA A 85 7.24 -3.90 3.42
C ALA A 85 6.03 -4.24 4.28
N ALA A 86 5.28 -3.21 4.67
CA ALA A 86 4.04 -3.40 5.40
C ALA A 86 2.93 -3.91 4.47
N ALA A 87 2.25 -4.99 4.85
CA ALA A 87 1.15 -5.59 4.12
C ALA A 87 -0.04 -4.64 3.98
N GLY A 88 -0.52 -4.49 2.74
CA GLY A 88 -1.74 -3.74 2.44
C GLY A 88 -1.58 -2.25 2.63
N VAL A 89 -0.34 -1.75 2.55
CA VAL A 89 0.00 -0.34 2.73
C VAL A 89 0.51 0.24 1.42
N ALA A 90 0.01 1.42 1.07
CA ALA A 90 0.52 2.21 -0.04
C ALA A 90 0.51 3.69 0.34
N VAL A 91 1.43 4.45 -0.25
CA VAL A 91 1.54 5.90 -0.04
C VAL A 91 1.32 6.58 -1.38
N LEU A 92 0.51 7.62 -1.42
CA LEU A 92 0.26 8.42 -2.61
C LEU A 92 0.77 9.83 -2.37
N CYS A 93 1.73 10.27 -3.17
CA CYS A 93 2.26 11.63 -3.12
C CYS A 93 1.67 12.43 -4.29
N GLU A 94 1.27 13.67 -4.03
CA GLU A 94 0.77 14.60 -5.05
C GLU A 94 1.77 14.85 -6.18
N ARG A 95 3.05 14.97 -5.81
CA ARG A 95 4.19 15.03 -6.73
C ARG A 95 5.24 14.03 -6.27
N PRO A 96 6.20 13.64 -7.13
CA PRO A 96 7.26 12.74 -6.74
C PRO A 96 8.00 13.27 -5.50
N MET A 97 7.88 12.56 -4.37
CA MET A 97 8.47 12.92 -3.08
C MET A 97 8.17 14.36 -2.60
N ASN A 98 7.02 14.93 -2.96
CA ASN A 98 6.66 16.29 -2.55
C ASN A 98 5.13 16.51 -2.56
N GLY A 99 4.68 17.53 -1.83
CA GLY A 99 3.29 17.94 -1.72
C GLY A 99 2.46 17.04 -0.81
N THR A 100 1.14 17.25 -0.84
CA THR A 100 0.21 16.51 0.01
C THR A 100 0.39 15.01 -0.20
N THR A 101 0.45 14.29 0.91
CA THR A 101 0.71 12.86 0.92
C THR A 101 -0.44 12.14 1.61
N LEU A 102 -0.85 11.02 1.02
CA LEU A 102 -1.87 10.14 1.56
C LEU A 102 -1.26 8.79 1.90
N LEU A 103 -1.50 8.31 3.11
CA LEU A 103 -1.25 6.92 3.48
C LEU A 103 -2.57 6.17 3.37
N TYR A 104 -2.55 5.05 2.65
CA TYR A 104 -3.63 4.08 2.63
C TYR A 104 -3.19 2.79 3.34
N MET A 105 -4.01 2.35 4.29
CA MET A 105 -3.83 1.10 5.03
C MET A 105 -5.10 0.28 4.90
N ARG A 106 -5.09 -0.69 3.99
CA ARG A 106 -6.24 -1.55 3.73
C ARG A 106 -6.70 -2.25 5.01
N GLY A 107 -8.00 -2.17 5.30
CA GLY A 107 -8.62 -2.79 6.48
C GLY A 107 -8.30 -2.12 7.81
N ASP A 108 -7.64 -0.96 7.83
CA ASP A 108 -7.50 -0.16 9.06
C ASP A 108 -8.78 0.64 9.35
N PRO A 109 -9.19 0.84 10.61
CA PRO A 109 -10.31 1.71 10.96
C PRO A 109 -10.14 3.16 10.47
N MET A 110 -8.90 3.65 10.41
CA MET A 110 -8.54 4.89 9.71
C MET A 110 -7.70 4.54 8.49
N ALA A 111 -8.36 3.95 7.49
CA ALA A 111 -7.74 3.48 6.26
C ALA A 111 -6.99 4.57 5.51
N TRP A 112 -7.48 5.81 5.53
CA TRP A 112 -6.82 6.96 4.91
C TRP A 112 -6.32 7.95 5.94
N ARG A 113 -5.09 8.44 5.72
CA ARG A 113 -4.48 9.51 6.52
C ARG A 113 -3.80 10.50 5.60
N GLY A 114 -4.06 11.78 5.84
CA GLY A 114 -3.42 12.88 5.12
C GLY A 114 -2.22 13.43 5.88
N PHE A 115 -1.19 13.79 5.13
CA PHE A 115 0.03 14.42 5.60
C PHE A 115 0.38 15.58 4.68
N ASP A 116 1.01 16.62 5.22
CA ASP A 116 1.41 17.79 4.44
C ASP A 116 2.54 17.48 3.44
N SER A 117 3.39 16.52 3.78
CA SER A 117 4.51 16.08 2.95
C SER A 117 4.88 14.61 3.19
N PRO A 118 5.64 13.97 2.29
CA PRO A 118 6.18 12.64 2.53
C PRO A 118 7.12 12.61 3.73
N GLN A 119 7.86 13.70 3.96
CA GLN A 119 8.73 13.84 5.13
C GLN A 119 7.92 13.83 6.42
N ALA A 120 6.80 14.56 6.48
CA ALA A 120 5.91 14.57 7.64
C ALA A 120 5.37 13.16 7.93
N LEU A 121 4.97 12.40 6.90
CA LEU A 121 4.60 10.98 7.07
C LEU A 121 5.75 10.17 7.68
N LEU A 122 6.97 10.27 7.14
CA LEU A 122 8.11 9.49 7.61
C LEU A 122 8.52 9.88 9.03
N GLU A 123 8.39 11.15 9.40
CA GLU A 123 8.60 11.64 10.76
C GLU A 123 7.55 11.12 11.73
N ASP A 124 6.27 11.12 11.35
CA ASP A 124 5.19 10.57 12.17
C ASP A 124 5.35 9.07 12.40
N VAL A 125 5.84 8.33 11.40
CA VAL A 125 6.18 6.90 11.55
C VAL A 125 7.37 6.74 12.51
N ARG A 126 8.45 7.51 12.32
CA ARG A 126 9.66 7.45 13.16
C ARG A 126 9.36 7.79 14.62
N ASN A 127 8.54 8.81 14.85
CA ASN A 127 8.15 9.29 16.17
C ASN A 127 6.96 8.51 16.75
N ASN A 128 6.45 7.52 16.01
CA ASN A 128 5.28 6.72 16.38
C ASN A 128 4.05 7.55 16.79
N VAL A 129 3.80 8.65 16.06
CA VAL A 129 2.68 9.55 16.34
C VAL A 129 1.37 8.78 16.23
N ALA A 130 0.56 8.87 17.29
CA ALA A 130 -0.68 8.10 17.44
C ALA A 130 -0.51 6.58 17.24
N GLY A 131 0.65 5.99 17.53
CA GLY A 131 0.91 4.56 17.31
C GLY A 131 0.98 4.14 15.84
N LEU A 132 1.30 5.07 14.92
CA LEU A 132 1.39 4.77 13.49
C LEU A 132 2.53 3.79 13.18
N GLY A 133 3.71 3.98 13.77
CA GLY A 133 4.86 3.09 13.60
C GLY A 133 4.55 1.67 14.06
N ASP A 134 3.93 1.52 15.23
CA ASP A 134 3.54 0.22 15.78
C ASP A 134 2.52 -0.50 14.89
N ARG A 135 1.51 0.22 14.40
CA ARG A 135 0.49 -0.35 13.49
C ARG A 135 1.09 -0.78 12.16
N LEU A 136 2.05 -0.05 11.64
CA LEU A 136 2.78 -0.44 10.43
C LEU A 136 3.69 -1.65 10.69
N ALA A 137 4.36 -1.71 11.84
CA ALA A 137 5.19 -2.84 12.23
C ALA A 137 4.37 -4.14 12.40
N GLN A 138 3.13 -4.04 12.89
CA GLN A 138 2.19 -5.17 12.98
C GLN A 138 1.78 -5.75 11.62
N ARG A 139 2.01 -5.01 10.52
CA ARG A 139 1.70 -5.45 9.15
C ARG A 139 2.91 -6.07 8.45
N LEU A 140 4.03 -6.28 9.14
CA LEU A 140 5.18 -7.00 8.63
C LEU A 140 4.96 -8.53 8.71
N PRO A 141 5.78 -9.35 8.02
CA PRO A 141 5.83 -10.79 8.27
C PRO A 141 5.99 -11.08 9.76
N ALA A 142 5.35 -12.12 10.29
CA ALA A 142 5.24 -12.40 11.73
C ALA A 142 6.59 -12.33 12.47
N VAL A 143 7.64 -12.93 11.90
CA VAL A 143 8.99 -12.90 12.46
C VAL A 143 9.57 -11.48 12.47
N ALA A 144 9.39 -10.74 11.38
CA ALA A 144 9.82 -9.35 11.26
C ALA A 144 9.02 -8.41 12.19
N ALA A 145 7.71 -8.63 12.34
CA ALA A 145 6.85 -7.86 13.23
C ALA A 145 7.29 -8.03 14.69
N GLN A 146 7.62 -9.25 15.12
CA GLN A 146 8.13 -9.51 16.47
C GLN A 146 9.47 -8.80 16.71
N ARG A 147 10.37 -8.81 15.73
CA ARG A 147 11.70 -8.16 15.81
C ARG A 147 11.60 -6.63 15.78
N ALA A 148 10.74 -6.09 14.91
CA ALA A 148 10.49 -4.66 14.79
C ALA A 148 9.92 -4.04 16.07
N ARG A 149 9.22 -4.81 16.91
CA ARG A 149 8.76 -4.34 18.24
C ARG A 149 9.89 -4.10 19.24
N ILE A 150 11.04 -4.74 19.06
CA ILE A 150 12.17 -4.71 20.01
C ILE A 150 13.18 -3.62 19.62
N GLY A 151 13.20 -3.23 18.34
CA GLY A 151 14.14 -2.26 17.78
C GLY A 151 13.48 -0.95 17.36
N ALA A 152 14.29 0.06 17.07
CA ALA A 152 13.81 1.28 16.42
C ALA A 152 13.42 0.98 14.96
N VAL A 153 12.24 1.47 14.56
CA VAL A 153 11.74 1.32 13.19
C VAL A 153 11.89 2.64 12.44
N SER A 154 12.45 2.57 11.24
CA SER A 154 12.53 3.69 10.30
C SER A 154 11.75 3.36 9.04
N ALA A 155 11.09 4.34 8.44
CA ALA A 155 10.33 4.13 7.21
C ALA A 155 11.03 4.75 6.00
N ALA A 156 10.82 4.14 4.84
CA ALA A 156 11.27 4.66 3.56
C ALA A 156 10.24 4.37 2.46
N LEU A 157 10.10 5.31 1.52
CA LEU A 157 9.25 5.17 0.35
C LEU A 157 10.05 4.59 -0.82
N GLN A 158 9.56 3.49 -1.38
CA GLN A 158 10.08 2.85 -2.58
C GLN A 158 9.14 3.13 -3.75
N ASP A 159 9.68 3.64 -4.87
CA ASP A 159 8.88 3.93 -6.06
C ASP A 159 8.18 2.67 -6.57
N GLY A 160 6.85 2.74 -6.73
CA GLY A 160 6.01 1.66 -7.24
C GLY A 160 6.15 1.38 -8.73
N ARG A 161 7.06 2.07 -9.45
CA ARG A 161 7.30 1.91 -10.90
C ARG A 161 6.04 2.09 -11.75
N GLY A 162 5.19 3.02 -11.34
CA GLY A 162 3.93 3.33 -12.03
C GLY A 162 2.75 2.45 -11.63
N ALA A 163 2.94 1.46 -10.76
CA ALA A 163 1.85 0.67 -10.18
C ALA A 163 0.82 1.57 -9.49
N SER A 164 -0.43 1.16 -9.58
CA SER A 164 -1.55 1.75 -8.87
C SER A 164 -1.52 1.38 -7.38
N LEU A 165 -2.23 2.17 -6.58
CA LEU A 165 -2.45 1.89 -5.16
C LEU A 165 -3.03 0.49 -4.89
N ALA A 166 -3.97 0.02 -5.72
CA ALA A 166 -4.56 -1.31 -5.58
C ALA A 166 -3.56 -2.44 -5.86
N GLU A 167 -2.69 -2.26 -6.85
CA GLU A 167 -1.62 -3.22 -7.17
C GLU A 167 -0.58 -3.25 -6.05
N LEU A 168 -0.11 -2.10 -5.56
CA LEU A 168 0.89 -2.04 -4.50
C LEU A 168 0.39 -2.66 -3.19
N THR A 169 -0.85 -2.36 -2.78
CA THR A 169 -1.43 -2.96 -1.58
C THR A 169 -1.65 -4.46 -1.73
N SER A 170 -2.05 -4.94 -2.92
CA SER A 170 -2.22 -6.38 -3.15
C SER A 170 -0.88 -7.12 -3.18
N HIS A 171 0.14 -6.58 -3.86
CA HIS A 171 1.47 -7.18 -3.92
C HIS A 171 2.15 -7.24 -2.55
N THR A 172 2.05 -6.17 -1.75
CA THR A 172 2.64 -6.17 -0.40
C THR A 172 1.98 -7.20 0.52
N ILE A 173 0.67 -7.44 0.41
CA ILE A 173 0.01 -8.54 1.13
C ILE A 173 0.58 -9.89 0.69
N LEU A 174 0.67 -10.13 -0.62
CA LEU A 174 1.19 -11.38 -1.16
C LEU A 174 2.65 -11.64 -0.76
N ASP A 175 3.47 -10.59 -0.73
CA ASP A 175 4.87 -10.69 -0.29
C ASP A 175 4.97 -11.11 1.18
N VAL A 176 4.13 -10.54 2.05
CA VAL A 176 4.06 -10.94 3.46
C VAL A 176 3.57 -12.38 3.62
N VAL A 177 2.51 -12.77 2.91
CA VAL A 177 1.99 -14.16 2.94
C VAL A 177 3.06 -15.16 2.49
N ARG A 178 3.83 -14.83 1.45
CA ARG A 178 4.96 -15.65 0.97
C ARG A 178 6.11 -15.73 1.97
N ALA A 179 6.36 -14.66 2.72
CA ALA A 179 7.39 -14.64 3.75
C ALA A 179 7.00 -15.46 4.99
N ASP A 180 5.72 -15.41 5.39
CA ASP A 180 5.21 -16.13 6.56
C ASP A 180 4.92 -17.61 6.30
N THR A 181 4.68 -17.98 5.04
CA THR A 181 4.34 -19.36 4.68
C THR A 181 5.18 -19.81 3.48
N PRO A 182 5.96 -20.91 3.58
CA PRO A 182 6.28 -21.64 2.37
C PRO A 182 4.95 -22.18 1.86
N LEU A 183 4.35 -21.53 0.86
CA LEU A 183 3.22 -22.06 0.13
C LEU A 183 3.69 -23.41 -0.42
N SER A 184 3.43 -24.50 0.32
CA SER A 184 3.62 -25.84 -0.19
C SER A 184 2.81 -25.87 -1.48
N ALA A 185 3.50 -26.07 -2.61
CA ALA A 185 2.83 -26.21 -3.89
C ALA A 185 1.66 -27.18 -3.66
N ALA A 186 0.44 -26.73 -3.95
CA ALA A 186 -0.73 -27.57 -3.79
C ALA A 186 -0.40 -28.87 -4.52
N ALA A 187 -0.33 -29.98 -3.77
CA ALA A 187 -0.12 -31.28 -4.36
C ALA A 187 -1.16 -31.44 -5.49
N ALA A 188 -0.77 -32.05 -6.61
CA ALA A 188 -1.55 -32.19 -7.85
C ALA A 188 -2.90 -32.94 -7.70
N GLY A 189 -3.46 -33.04 -6.49
CA GLY A 189 -4.71 -33.68 -6.13
C GLY A 189 -5.79 -32.72 -5.59
N THR A 190 -5.71 -31.41 -5.81
CA THR A 190 -6.92 -30.58 -5.68
C THR A 190 -7.90 -30.97 -6.77
N GLY A 191 -8.88 -31.81 -6.40
CA GLY A 191 -9.93 -32.31 -7.29
C GLY A 191 -10.72 -31.20 -7.99
N ALA A 192 -11.47 -31.60 -9.02
CA ALA A 192 -12.22 -30.70 -9.89
C ALA A 192 -13.01 -29.65 -9.08
N ARG A 193 -12.76 -28.37 -9.37
CA ARG A 193 -13.57 -27.27 -8.83
C ARG A 193 -15.01 -27.51 -9.27
N ILE A 194 -15.94 -27.35 -8.33
CA ILE A 194 -17.39 -27.48 -8.56
C ILE A 194 -17.75 -26.70 -9.82
N ALA A 195 -18.19 -27.41 -10.85
CA ALA A 195 -18.90 -26.83 -11.97
C ALA A 195 -20.34 -26.58 -11.49
N ALA A 196 -20.77 -25.32 -11.55
CA ALA A 196 -22.17 -24.92 -11.51
C ALA A 196 -22.33 -23.73 -12.46
#